data_AF-A0A1Q6KD82-F1
#
_entry.id   AF-A0A1Q6KD82-F1
#
_cell.length_a   1.000
_cell.length_b   1.000
_cell.length_c   1.000
_cell.angle_alpha   90.00
_cell.angle_beta   90.00
_cell.angle_gamma   90.00
#
_symmetry.space_group_name_H-M   'P 1'
#
loop_
_entity.id
_entity.type
_entity.pdbx_description
1 polymer ?
#
loop_
_entity_poly.entity_id
_entity_poly.type
_entity_poly.pdbx_seq_one_letter_code
_entity_poly.pdbx_strand_id
1 'polypeptide(L)'
;MIQKNLRVTAQTVIAQMLEGHKTFSDLAEKYGMTEAEFKTVAARVVNDRDYPRLVKADARYRAIREGMTKRKKISSKPIENHVAENLDTIAERDALEEKLKRVDKEVEERIKNQQKKEENLENAESKLKQAKEVLEKASYTVTTAEKECKQLRDEEVEIVSYLKSLIVERETLTEQIQKLDERVIFLVAPGYHGELPEYGTKISVVPMEGEVKTEDVSDITLVDMTLQDAFEFETIDQAKEANQYLKLVTKYFLNDKEYKLLVDNELMLKILRKQQLVENGT
;
A
#
# COMPACT_ATOMS: atom_id res chain seq x y z
N MET A 1 -6.86 65.64 0.95
CA MET A 1 -5.45 65.65 0.49
C MET A 1 -5.03 64.23 0.18
N ILE A 2 -4.47 64.04 -1.01
CA ILE A 2 -4.44 62.77 -1.75
C ILE A 2 -3.52 61.75 -1.08
N GLN A 3 -4.09 60.72 -0.46
CA GLN A 3 -3.41 59.45 -0.18
C GLN A 3 -3.18 58.73 -1.51
N LYS A 4 -2.07 59.04 -2.19
CA LYS A 4 -1.59 58.24 -3.33
C LYS A 4 -1.03 56.93 -2.76
N ASN A 5 -1.75 55.84 -3.01
CA ASN A 5 -1.36 54.47 -2.74
C ASN A 5 0.06 54.17 -3.27
N LEU A 6 1.08 54.33 -2.43
CA LEU A 6 2.41 53.78 -2.68
C LEU A 6 2.38 52.29 -2.34
N ARG A 7 2.03 51.44 -3.33
CA ARG A 7 2.33 50.00 -3.24
C ARG A 7 3.83 49.81 -3.52
N VAL A 8 4.66 50.10 -2.52
CA VAL A 8 6.05 49.62 -2.50
C VAL A 8 5.99 48.13 -2.19
N THR A 9 6.23 47.27 -3.18
CA THR A 9 6.25 45.81 -2.99
C THR A 9 7.69 45.31 -2.90
N ALA A 10 7.89 44.17 -2.22
CA ALA A 10 9.21 43.58 -2.00
C ALA A 10 9.97 43.37 -3.31
N GLN A 11 9.26 42.82 -4.30
CA GLN A 11 9.79 42.56 -5.64
C GLN A 11 10.23 43.83 -6.35
N THR A 12 9.49 44.94 -6.20
CA THR A 12 9.84 46.21 -6.85
C THR A 12 11.07 46.86 -6.22
N VAL A 13 11.23 46.77 -4.90
CA VAL A 13 12.43 47.28 -4.19
C VAL A 13 13.65 46.46 -4.57
N ILE A 14 13.53 45.12 -4.56
CA ILE A 14 14.63 44.22 -4.91
C ILE A 14 15.09 44.43 -6.35
N ALA A 15 14.18 44.46 -7.32
CA ALA A 15 14.52 44.67 -8.73
C ALA A 15 15.18 46.04 -8.96
N GLN A 16 14.62 47.12 -8.40
CA GLN A 16 15.17 48.46 -8.64
C GLN A 16 16.55 48.69 -8.02
N MET A 17 16.85 48.06 -6.89
CA MET A 17 18.18 48.19 -6.27
C MET A 17 19.20 47.19 -6.83
N LEU A 18 18.86 45.90 -6.93
CA LEU A 18 19.83 44.89 -7.35
C LEU A 18 20.08 44.90 -8.86
N GLU A 19 19.03 45.09 -9.66
CA GLU A 19 19.12 45.07 -11.13
C GLU A 19 19.22 46.49 -11.69
N GLY A 20 18.48 47.44 -11.10
CA GLY A 20 18.49 48.85 -11.53
C GLY A 20 19.64 49.70 -11.00
N HIS A 21 20.54 49.13 -10.19
CA HIS A 21 21.68 49.82 -9.56
C HIS A 21 21.32 51.13 -8.82
N LYS A 22 20.12 51.18 -8.23
CA LYS A 22 19.65 52.34 -7.46
C LYS A 22 20.00 52.22 -5.99
N THR A 23 20.29 53.37 -5.37
CA THR A 23 20.52 53.51 -3.93
C THR A 23 19.21 53.70 -3.19
N PHE A 24 19.22 53.52 -1.87
CA PHE A 24 18.07 53.84 -1.02
C PHE A 24 17.66 55.31 -1.13
N SER A 25 18.62 56.21 -1.32
CA SER A 25 18.37 57.64 -1.53
C SER A 25 17.60 57.91 -2.83
N ASP A 26 18.01 57.29 -3.94
CA ASP A 26 17.33 57.45 -5.24
C ASP A 26 15.87 56.97 -5.20
N LEU A 27 15.60 55.91 -4.45
CA LEU A 27 14.25 55.38 -4.30
C LEU A 27 13.43 56.21 -3.32
N ALA A 28 14.01 56.65 -2.20
CA ALA A 28 13.35 57.54 -1.26
C ALA A 28 12.87 58.83 -1.95
N GLU A 29 13.72 59.45 -2.78
CA GLU A 29 13.38 60.63 -3.58
C GLU A 29 12.25 60.34 -4.58
N LYS A 30 12.32 59.22 -5.32
CA LYS A 30 11.27 58.79 -6.25
C LYS A 30 9.90 58.64 -5.57
N TYR A 31 9.90 58.25 -4.31
CA TYR A 31 8.70 58.01 -3.52
C TYR A 31 8.33 59.18 -2.59
N GLY A 32 9.03 60.32 -2.68
CA GLY A 32 8.73 61.54 -1.94
C GLY A 32 8.86 61.39 -0.43
N MET A 33 9.76 60.53 0.05
CA MET A 33 10.00 60.29 1.47
C MET A 33 11.48 60.41 1.81
N THR A 34 11.80 60.52 3.09
CA THR A 34 13.20 60.55 3.54
C THR A 34 13.84 59.16 3.43
N GLU A 35 15.17 59.11 3.31
CA GLU A 35 15.89 57.83 3.20
C GLU A 35 15.65 56.92 4.43
N ALA A 36 15.51 57.50 5.63
CA ALA A 36 15.24 56.76 6.86
C ALA A 36 13.83 56.15 6.86
N GLU A 37 12.83 56.89 6.39
CA GLU A 37 11.46 56.40 6.21
C GLU A 37 11.43 55.28 5.17
N PHE A 38 12.10 55.47 4.04
CA PHE A 38 12.18 54.45 2.99
C PHE A 38 12.87 53.17 3.48
N LYS A 39 13.96 53.28 4.25
CA LYS A 39 14.65 52.14 4.86
C LYS A 39 13.76 51.35 5.80
N THR A 40 12.90 52.03 6.56
CA THR A 40 11.94 51.40 7.47
C THR A 40 10.85 50.66 6.70
N VAL A 41 10.32 51.27 5.64
CA VAL A 41 9.34 50.63 4.74
C VAL A 41 9.97 49.42 4.03
N ALA A 42 11.19 49.56 3.51
CA ALA A 42 11.90 48.47 2.83
C ALA A 42 12.19 47.29 3.78
N ALA A 43 12.56 47.56 5.05
CA ALA A 43 12.76 46.51 6.05
C ALA A 43 11.48 45.75 6.38
N ARG A 44 10.32 46.42 6.34
CA ARG A 44 9.03 45.80 6.62
C ARG A 44 8.52 44.96 5.45
N VAL A 45 8.82 45.39 4.23
CA VAL A 45 8.26 44.80 3.01
C VAL A 45 9.16 43.70 2.45
N VAL A 46 10.47 43.77 2.68
CA VAL A 46 11.46 42.80 2.22
C VAL A 46 11.79 41.84 3.36
N ASN A 47 11.81 40.53 3.09
CA ASN A 47 12.11 39.51 4.10
C ASN A 47 13.51 39.70 4.73
N ASP A 48 13.67 39.24 5.97
CA ASP A 48 14.91 39.39 6.77
C ASP A 48 16.18 38.86 6.07
N ARG A 49 16.02 37.94 5.11
CA ARG A 49 17.12 37.41 4.30
C ARG A 49 17.61 38.38 3.22
N ASP A 50 16.72 39.16 2.63
CA ASP A 50 17.02 39.99 1.46
C ASP A 50 17.34 41.43 1.82
N TYR A 51 16.81 41.94 2.93
CA TYR A 51 17.11 43.31 3.39
C TYR A 51 18.61 43.57 3.61
N PRO A 52 19.40 42.68 4.26
CA PRO A 52 20.85 42.88 4.39
C PRO A 52 21.59 42.93 3.05
N ARG A 53 21.07 42.25 2.01
CA ARG A 53 21.65 42.26 0.66
C ARG A 53 21.44 43.62 -0.01
N LEU A 54 20.28 44.24 0.19
CA LEU A 54 19.99 45.59 -0.30
C LEU A 54 20.90 46.65 0.36
N VAL A 55 21.15 46.53 1.67
CA VAL A 55 22.08 47.40 2.40
C VAL A 55 23.50 47.31 1.84
N LYS A 56 23.99 46.10 1.55
CA LYS A 56 25.32 45.92 0.92
C LYS A 56 25.37 46.49 -0.50
N ALA A 57 24.30 46.33 -1.28
CA ALA A 57 24.21 46.87 -2.64
C ALA A 57 24.24 48.40 -2.63
N ASP A 58 23.47 49.04 -1.75
CA ASP A 58 23.43 50.49 -1.57
C ASP A 58 24.82 51.09 -1.25
N ALA A 59 25.54 50.50 -0.30
CA ALA A 59 26.90 50.91 0.04
C ALA A 59 27.86 50.80 -1.15
N ARG A 60 27.75 49.71 -1.92
CA ARG A 60 28.57 49.49 -3.12
C ARG A 60 28.30 50.54 -4.19
N TYR A 61 27.04 50.87 -4.46
CA TYR A 61 26.68 51.85 -5.48
C TYR A 61 27.08 53.28 -5.10
N ARG A 62 27.01 53.65 -3.81
CA ARG A 62 27.53 54.94 -3.34
C ARG A 62 29.04 55.05 -3.54
N ALA A 63 29.80 54.03 -3.17
CA ALA A 63 31.26 54.02 -3.34
C ALA A 63 31.67 54.20 -4.81
N ILE A 64 30.93 53.61 -5.75
CA ILE A 64 31.16 53.77 -7.19
C ILE A 64 30.90 55.22 -7.63
N ARG A 65 29.80 55.86 -7.18
CA ARG A 65 29.49 57.25 -7.54
C ARG A 65 30.50 58.24 -6.97
N GLU A 66 30.91 58.07 -5.72
CA GLU A 66 31.90 58.95 -5.07
C GLU A 66 33.31 58.80 -5.66
N GLY A 67 33.66 57.60 -6.17
CA GLY A 67 34.91 57.37 -6.89
C GLY A 67 34.99 58.09 -8.24
N MET A 68 33.84 58.33 -8.89
CA MET A 68 33.78 59.03 -10.19
C MET A 68 33.86 60.56 -10.06
N THR A 69 33.36 61.15 -8.97
CA THR A 69 33.36 62.62 -8.77
C THR A 69 34.72 63.19 -8.36
N LYS A 70 35.62 62.39 -7.78
CA LYS A 70 36.97 62.85 -7.37
C LYS A 70 37.97 63.04 -8.53
N ARG A 71 37.64 62.65 -9.77
CA ARG A 71 38.55 62.73 -10.93
C ARG A 71 38.40 63.97 -11.83
N LYS A 72 37.46 64.90 -11.55
CA LYS A 72 37.29 66.14 -12.32
C LYS A 72 37.67 67.37 -11.50
N LYS A 73 38.96 67.71 -11.40
CA LYS A 73 39.43 69.06 -10.98
C LYS A 73 40.93 69.26 -11.26
N ILE A 74 41.30 69.67 -12.47
CA ILE A 74 42.56 70.39 -12.80
C ILE A 74 42.22 71.25 -14.06
N SER A 75 41.83 72.52 -13.90
CA SER A 75 42.63 73.76 -13.93
C SER A 75 43.48 73.94 -15.19
N SER A 76 43.19 75.00 -15.95
CA SER A 76 43.78 75.38 -17.24
C SER A 76 44.87 76.45 -17.09
N LYS A 77 45.97 76.34 -17.87
CA LYS A 77 46.65 77.36 -18.73
C LYS A 77 48.17 77.10 -18.94
N PRO A 78 48.78 77.65 -20.02
CA PRO A 78 49.68 76.93 -20.93
C PRO A 78 51.15 77.40 -20.86
N ILE A 79 52.07 76.70 -21.56
CA ILE A 79 53.01 77.25 -22.58
C ILE A 79 53.91 76.12 -23.15
N GLU A 80 54.14 76.24 -24.44
CA GLU A 80 54.90 75.50 -25.46
C GLU A 80 56.29 74.92 -25.09
N ASN A 81 56.67 73.79 -25.71
CA ASN A 81 57.95 73.60 -26.42
C ASN A 81 58.04 72.23 -27.15
N HIS A 82 58.11 72.27 -28.48
CA HIS A 82 58.07 71.15 -29.45
C HIS A 82 59.29 70.21 -29.49
N VAL A 83 59.90 69.89 -28.34
CA VAL A 83 60.97 68.84 -28.25
C VAL A 83 60.62 67.76 -27.22
N ALA A 84 59.65 68.00 -26.33
CA ALA A 84 59.17 67.02 -25.35
C ALA A 84 58.11 66.03 -25.90
N GLU A 85 57.37 66.40 -26.96
CA GLU A 85 56.25 65.60 -27.49
C GLU A 85 56.66 64.19 -27.93
N ASN A 86 57.88 63.98 -28.40
CA ASN A 86 58.34 62.65 -28.84
C ASN A 86 58.77 61.73 -27.68
N LEU A 87 59.16 62.27 -26.51
CA LEU A 87 59.50 61.47 -25.32
C LEU A 87 58.25 61.16 -24.49
N ASP A 88 57.31 62.10 -24.41
CA ASP A 88 56.01 61.91 -23.74
C ASP A 88 55.16 60.86 -24.48
N THR A 89 55.17 60.86 -25.82
CA THR A 89 54.46 59.86 -26.64
C THR A 89 55.07 58.47 -26.55
N ILE A 90 56.40 58.33 -26.39
CA ILE A 90 57.04 57.02 -26.18
C ILE A 90 56.70 56.47 -24.78
N ALA A 91 56.75 57.30 -23.74
CA ALA A 91 56.37 56.90 -22.39
C ALA A 91 54.87 56.52 -22.28
N GLU A 92 53.98 57.26 -22.96
CA GLU A 92 52.57 56.90 -23.08
C GLU A 92 52.37 55.60 -23.85
N ARG A 93 53.10 55.38 -24.94
CA ARG A 93 53.06 54.13 -25.70
C ARG A 93 53.48 52.95 -24.82
N ASP A 94 54.60 53.04 -24.12
CA ASP A 94 55.09 51.95 -23.25
C ASP A 94 54.11 51.66 -22.11
N ALA A 95 53.49 52.70 -21.52
CA ALA A 95 52.45 52.54 -20.52
C ALA A 95 51.16 51.90 -21.08
N LEU A 96 50.81 52.19 -22.33
CA LEU A 96 49.71 51.54 -23.04
C LEU A 96 50.05 50.09 -23.42
N GLU A 97 51.29 49.81 -23.80
CA GLU A 97 51.76 48.47 -24.15
C GLU A 97 51.77 47.54 -22.92
N GLU A 98 52.15 48.06 -21.74
CA GLU A 98 52.01 47.35 -20.46
C GLU A 98 50.56 47.15 -20.00
N LYS A 99 49.66 48.09 -20.32
CA LYS A 99 48.22 47.89 -20.09
C LYS A 99 47.65 46.85 -21.04
N LEU A 100 48.07 46.85 -22.30
CA LEU A 100 47.65 45.90 -23.31
C LEU A 100 48.02 44.48 -22.89
N LYS A 101 49.27 44.23 -22.47
CA LYS A 101 49.69 42.92 -21.95
C LYS A 101 48.85 42.43 -20.77
N ARG A 102 48.45 43.33 -19.86
CA ARG A 102 47.56 42.97 -18.73
C ARG A 102 46.16 42.61 -19.20
N VAL A 103 45.62 43.40 -20.12
CA VAL A 103 44.30 43.15 -20.71
C VAL A 103 44.31 41.84 -21.48
N ASP A 104 45.32 41.58 -22.30
CA ASP A 104 45.46 40.34 -23.07
C ASP A 104 45.48 39.12 -22.14
N LYS A 105 46.25 39.19 -21.04
CA LYS A 105 46.29 38.12 -20.05
C LYS A 105 44.95 37.90 -19.35
N GLU A 106 44.22 38.97 -19.02
CA GLU A 106 42.88 38.85 -18.42
C GLU A 106 41.86 38.29 -19.44
N VAL A 107 41.99 38.65 -20.71
CA VAL A 107 41.17 38.10 -21.80
C VAL A 107 41.41 36.60 -21.94
N GLU A 108 42.67 36.14 -21.98
CA GLU A 108 43.01 34.71 -22.03
C GLU A 108 42.43 33.93 -20.85
N GLU A 109 42.58 34.44 -19.62
CA GLU A 109 42.02 33.80 -18.42
C GLU A 109 40.50 33.72 -18.46
N ARG A 110 39.81 34.77 -18.95
CA ARG A 110 38.35 34.76 -19.08
C ARG A 110 37.87 33.80 -20.15
N ILE A 111 38.55 33.72 -21.29
CA ILE A 111 38.24 32.74 -22.36
C ILE A 111 38.35 31.31 -21.80
N LYS A 112 39.44 30.99 -21.11
CA LYS A 112 39.63 29.67 -20.49
C LYS A 112 38.56 29.34 -19.46
N ASN A 113 38.19 30.32 -18.62
CA ASN A 113 37.12 30.15 -17.64
C ASN A 113 35.73 30.00 -18.29
N GLN A 114 35.46 30.71 -19.38
CA GLN A 114 34.22 30.58 -20.13
C GLN A 114 34.09 29.16 -20.72
N GLN A 115 35.11 28.69 -21.43
CA GLN A 115 35.13 27.34 -22.01
C GLN A 115 34.87 26.26 -20.95
N LYS A 116 35.55 26.36 -19.79
CA LYS A 116 35.34 25.43 -18.67
C LYS A 116 33.91 25.48 -18.12
N LYS A 117 33.27 26.66 -18.13
CA LYS A 117 31.88 26.80 -17.67
C LYS A 117 30.89 26.25 -18.70
N GLU A 118 31.14 26.46 -19.98
CA GLU A 118 30.34 25.89 -21.07
C GLU A 118 30.36 24.36 -21.02
N GLU A 119 31.54 23.75 -20.88
CA GLU A 119 31.67 22.28 -20.74
C GLU A 119 30.94 21.75 -19.49
N ASN A 120 31.02 22.46 -18.37
CA ASN A 120 30.31 22.08 -17.15
C ASN A 120 28.79 22.21 -17.29
N LEU A 121 28.31 23.23 -18.01
CA LEU A 121 26.90 23.44 -18.27
C LEU A 121 26.34 22.33 -19.16
N GLU A 122 27.03 22.01 -20.26
CA GLU A 122 26.64 20.93 -21.17
C GLU A 122 26.57 19.58 -20.42
N ASN A 123 27.57 19.30 -19.57
CA ASN A 123 27.56 18.12 -18.71
C ASN A 123 26.39 18.11 -17.72
N ALA A 124 26.05 19.25 -17.12
CA ALA A 124 24.93 19.35 -16.19
C ALA A 124 23.58 19.18 -16.89
N GLU A 125 23.42 19.77 -18.08
CA GLU A 125 22.21 19.63 -18.90
C GLU A 125 22.00 18.18 -19.36
N SER A 126 23.07 17.51 -19.79
CA SER A 126 23.05 16.09 -20.14
C SER A 126 22.60 15.22 -18.95
N LYS A 127 23.18 15.44 -17.77
CA LYS A 127 22.77 14.73 -16.53
C LYS A 127 21.32 15.01 -16.15
N LEU A 128 20.86 16.26 -16.27
CA LEU A 128 19.47 16.63 -16.00
C LEU A 128 18.51 15.93 -16.96
N LYS A 129 18.85 15.85 -18.25
CA LYS A 129 18.05 15.14 -19.25
C LYS A 129 17.94 13.65 -18.91
N GLN A 130 19.06 13.00 -18.60
CA GLN A 130 19.06 11.59 -18.18
C GLN A 130 18.21 11.37 -16.92
N ALA A 131 18.33 12.24 -15.92
CA ALA A 131 17.54 12.13 -14.68
C ALA A 131 16.03 12.28 -14.93
N LYS A 132 15.63 13.17 -15.85
CA LYS A 132 14.22 13.32 -16.25
C LYS A 132 13.67 12.07 -16.93
N GLU A 133 14.43 11.47 -17.85
CA GLU A 133 14.02 10.23 -18.52
C GLU A 133 13.87 9.06 -17.53
N VAL A 134 14.77 8.97 -16.55
CA VAL A 134 14.67 7.96 -15.47
C VAL A 134 13.43 8.20 -14.61
N LEU A 135 13.16 9.45 -14.24
CA LEU A 135 11.98 9.82 -13.43
C LEU A 135 10.67 9.50 -14.17
N GLU A 136 10.60 9.77 -15.47
CA GLU A 136 9.43 9.48 -16.29
C GLU A 136 9.16 7.97 -16.35
N LYS A 137 10.19 7.17 -16.61
CA LYS A 137 10.09 5.70 -16.58
C LYS A 137 9.63 5.19 -15.20
N ALA A 138 10.25 5.68 -14.12
CA ALA A 138 9.87 5.30 -12.77
C ALA A 138 8.41 5.66 -12.46
N SER A 139 7.95 6.85 -12.87
CA SER A 139 6.56 7.28 -12.68
C SER A 139 5.58 6.39 -13.43
N TYR A 140 5.90 6.01 -14.67
CA TYR A 140 5.08 5.06 -15.44
C TYR A 140 4.99 3.70 -14.75
N THR A 141 6.12 3.17 -14.27
CA THR A 141 6.14 1.91 -13.52
C THR A 141 5.30 1.97 -12.25
N VAL A 142 5.41 3.06 -11.46
CA VAL A 142 4.60 3.25 -10.25
C VAL A 142 3.11 3.25 -10.58
N THR A 143 2.67 4.05 -11.56
CA THR A 143 1.24 4.11 -11.91
C THR A 143 0.69 2.79 -12.44
N THR A 144 1.52 1.98 -13.10
CA THR A 144 1.15 0.64 -13.57
C THR A 144 1.00 -0.32 -12.39
N ALA A 145 1.99 -0.35 -11.49
CA ALA A 145 1.94 -1.16 -10.29
C ALA A 145 0.78 -0.78 -9.35
N GLU A 146 0.44 0.51 -9.26
CA GLU A 146 -0.72 0.99 -8.50
C GLU A 146 -2.04 0.46 -9.07
N LYS A 147 -2.18 0.41 -10.40
CA LYS A 147 -3.36 -0.16 -11.06
C LYS A 147 -3.46 -1.66 -10.81
N GLU A 148 -2.36 -2.39 -10.96
CA GLU A 148 -2.31 -3.83 -10.69
C GLU A 148 -2.64 -4.13 -9.23
N CYS A 149 -2.07 -3.38 -8.28
CA CYS A 149 -2.38 -3.52 -6.86
C CYS A 149 -3.85 -3.27 -6.56
N LYS A 150 -4.47 -2.30 -7.22
CA LYS A 150 -5.90 -2.01 -7.05
C LYS A 150 -6.76 -3.16 -7.59
N GLN A 151 -6.46 -3.64 -8.80
CA GLN A 151 -7.19 -4.77 -9.41
C GLN A 151 -7.12 -6.01 -8.53
N LEU A 152 -5.93 -6.38 -8.05
CA LEU A 152 -5.75 -7.54 -7.17
C LEU A 152 -6.52 -7.41 -5.85
N ARG A 153 -6.62 -6.19 -5.29
CA ARG A 153 -7.43 -5.96 -4.08
C ARG A 153 -8.91 -6.10 -4.34
N ASP A 154 -9.39 -5.60 -5.48
CA ASP A 154 -10.80 -5.72 -5.86
C ASP A 154 -11.16 -7.21 -6.08
N GLU A 155 -10.29 -7.97 -6.77
CA GLU A 155 -10.40 -9.43 -6.93
C GLU A 155 -10.37 -10.18 -5.59
N GLU A 156 -9.48 -9.80 -4.66
CA GLU A 156 -9.41 -10.40 -3.32
C GLU A 156 -10.74 -10.22 -2.57
N VAL A 157 -11.34 -9.03 -2.63
CA VAL A 157 -12.63 -8.75 -2.00
C VAL A 157 -13.74 -9.64 -2.57
N GLU A 158 -13.80 -9.80 -3.88
CA GLU A 158 -14.77 -10.68 -4.54
C GLU A 158 -14.58 -12.14 -4.11
N ILE A 159 -13.35 -12.65 -4.15
CA ILE A 159 -13.00 -14.02 -3.73
C ILE A 159 -13.40 -14.26 -2.28
N VAL A 160 -13.05 -13.35 -1.38
CA VAL A 160 -13.38 -13.47 0.06
C VAL A 160 -14.89 -13.48 0.27
N SER A 161 -15.64 -12.66 -0.48
CA SER A 161 -17.10 -12.63 -0.38
C SER A 161 -17.74 -13.95 -0.82
N TYR A 162 -17.27 -14.51 -1.94
CA TYR A 162 -17.78 -15.76 -2.50
C TYR A 162 -17.42 -16.97 -1.62
N LEU A 163 -16.21 -16.98 -1.06
CA LEU A 163 -15.78 -18.03 -0.13
C LEU A 163 -16.64 -18.05 1.14
N LYS A 164 -17.04 -16.88 1.67
CA LYS A 164 -17.96 -16.81 2.81
C LYS A 164 -19.33 -17.40 2.48
N SER A 165 -19.88 -17.13 1.29
CA SER A 165 -21.16 -17.74 0.89
C SER A 165 -21.07 -19.26 0.77
N LEU A 166 -19.97 -19.78 0.21
CA LEU A 166 -19.76 -21.22 0.08
C LEU A 166 -19.60 -21.92 1.43
N ILE A 167 -18.97 -21.28 2.42
CA ILE A 167 -18.86 -21.84 3.78
C ILE A 167 -20.26 -22.01 4.40
N VAL A 168 -21.11 -20.99 4.30
CA VAL A 168 -22.49 -21.04 4.84
C VAL A 168 -23.32 -22.09 4.12
N GLU A 169 -23.20 -22.18 2.80
CA GLU A 169 -23.89 -23.20 2.01
C GLU A 169 -23.44 -24.61 2.41
N ARG A 170 -22.12 -24.82 2.57
CA ARG A 170 -21.56 -26.10 3.03
C ARG A 170 -22.08 -26.48 4.41
N GLU A 171 -22.12 -25.56 5.37
CA GLU A 171 -22.65 -25.82 6.72
C GLU A 171 -24.14 -26.22 6.65
N THR A 172 -24.92 -25.48 5.87
CA THR A 172 -26.35 -25.78 5.65
C THR A 172 -26.56 -27.17 5.03
N LEU A 173 -25.77 -27.51 4.00
CA LEU A 173 -25.84 -28.83 3.36
C LEU A 173 -25.41 -29.95 4.31
N THR A 174 -24.38 -29.72 5.12
CA THR A 174 -23.91 -30.69 6.12
C THR A 174 -24.99 -30.98 7.15
N GLU A 175 -25.67 -29.95 7.66
CA GLU A 175 -26.80 -30.13 8.58
C GLU A 175 -27.97 -30.87 7.93
N GLN A 176 -28.26 -30.60 6.66
CA GLN A 176 -29.32 -31.30 5.93
C GLN A 176 -29.00 -32.78 5.75
N ILE A 177 -27.76 -33.10 5.36
CA ILE A 177 -27.29 -34.50 5.23
C ILE A 177 -27.39 -35.20 6.58
N GLN A 178 -26.90 -34.60 7.66
CA GLN A 178 -26.97 -35.19 9.00
C GLN A 178 -28.42 -35.48 9.42
N LYS A 179 -29.35 -34.54 9.17
CA LYS A 179 -30.78 -34.75 9.44
C LYS A 179 -31.37 -35.89 8.62
N LEU A 180 -30.90 -36.11 7.39
CA LEU A 180 -31.32 -37.25 6.57
C LEU A 180 -30.75 -38.56 7.12
N ASP A 181 -29.48 -38.56 7.52
CA ASP A 181 -28.81 -39.74 8.10
C ASP A 181 -29.43 -40.16 9.44
N GLU A 182 -29.89 -39.20 10.24
CA GLU A 182 -30.60 -39.47 11.50
C GLU A 182 -31.99 -40.06 11.26
N ARG A 183 -32.63 -39.78 10.11
CA ARG A 183 -33.94 -40.35 9.75
C ARG A 183 -33.82 -41.78 9.25
N VAL A 184 -32.74 -42.12 8.56
CA VAL A 184 -32.54 -43.47 8.02
C VAL A 184 -31.82 -44.33 9.05
N ILE A 185 -32.55 -45.22 9.71
CA ILE A 185 -32.01 -46.10 10.74
C ILE A 185 -31.80 -47.51 10.16
N PHE A 186 -30.61 -48.07 10.40
CA PHE A 186 -30.29 -49.47 10.13
C PHE A 186 -30.01 -50.18 11.44
N LEU A 187 -30.78 -51.21 11.75
CA LEU A 187 -30.50 -52.10 12.88
C LEU A 187 -29.67 -53.26 12.37
N VAL A 188 -28.50 -53.46 12.96
CA VAL A 188 -27.48 -54.41 12.51
C VAL A 188 -27.40 -55.57 13.48
N ALA A 189 -27.71 -56.78 13.00
CA ALA A 189 -27.64 -57.98 13.82
C ALA A 189 -26.19 -58.27 14.26
N PRO A 190 -25.99 -58.78 15.49
CA PRO A 190 -24.73 -59.36 15.90
C PRO A 190 -24.27 -60.43 14.90
N GLY A 191 -23.01 -60.34 14.47
CA GLY A 191 -22.45 -61.27 13.48
C GLY A 191 -22.96 -61.06 12.06
N TYR A 192 -23.49 -59.89 11.69
CA TYR A 192 -23.80 -59.57 10.29
C TYR A 192 -22.53 -59.42 9.44
N HIS A 193 -22.47 -60.12 8.30
CA HIS A 193 -21.32 -60.15 7.38
C HIS A 193 -21.59 -59.44 6.04
N GLY A 194 -22.78 -58.90 5.82
CA GLY A 194 -23.11 -58.17 4.60
C GLY A 194 -22.51 -56.76 4.58
N GLU A 195 -22.70 -56.05 3.46
CA GLU A 195 -22.21 -54.69 3.33
C GLU A 195 -22.99 -53.73 4.24
N LEU A 196 -22.24 -52.88 4.96
CA LEU A 196 -22.82 -51.79 5.73
C LEU A 196 -23.12 -50.60 4.80
N PRO A 197 -24.31 -49.98 4.90
CA PRO A 197 -24.64 -48.80 4.12
C PRO A 197 -23.64 -47.66 4.34
N GLU A 198 -23.37 -46.88 3.31
CA GLU A 198 -22.48 -45.72 3.41
C GLU A 198 -23.07 -44.64 4.32
N TYR A 199 -24.38 -44.36 4.17
CA TYR A 199 -25.11 -43.32 4.90
C TYR A 199 -26.15 -43.89 5.88
N GLY A 200 -26.77 -43.03 6.69
CA GLY A 200 -27.72 -43.44 7.72
C GLY A 200 -27.10 -43.89 9.05
N THR A 201 -27.94 -43.93 10.09
CA THR A 201 -27.55 -44.30 11.45
C THR A 201 -27.59 -45.82 11.63
N LYS A 202 -26.43 -46.45 11.82
CA LYS A 202 -26.32 -47.89 12.08
C LYS A 202 -26.27 -48.17 13.58
N ILE A 203 -27.09 -49.09 14.06
CA ILE A 203 -27.24 -49.40 15.48
C ILE A 203 -27.18 -50.91 15.69
N SER A 204 -26.38 -51.35 16.64
CA SER A 204 -26.34 -52.74 17.10
C SER A 204 -26.38 -52.81 18.62
N VAL A 205 -26.54 -54.02 19.16
CA VAL A 205 -26.46 -54.31 20.60
C VAL A 205 -25.06 -54.71 21.04
N VAL A 206 -24.17 -55.00 20.08
CA VAL A 206 -22.76 -55.31 20.31
C VAL A 206 -21.85 -54.30 19.59
N PRO A 207 -20.63 -54.06 20.08
CA PRO A 207 -19.62 -53.34 19.31
C PRO A 207 -19.29 -54.08 18.02
N MET A 208 -19.28 -53.37 16.89
CA MET A 208 -18.97 -53.93 15.56
C MET A 208 -17.90 -53.07 14.87
N GLU A 209 -17.20 -53.63 13.89
CA GLU A 209 -16.30 -52.85 13.05
C GLU A 209 -17.08 -51.83 12.19
N GLY A 210 -16.53 -50.63 12.06
CA GLY A 210 -17.16 -49.50 11.36
C GLY A 210 -17.89 -48.52 12.27
N GLU A 211 -18.55 -47.53 11.66
CA GLU A 211 -19.31 -46.49 12.37
C GLU A 211 -20.71 -47.00 12.79
N VAL A 212 -20.72 -48.01 13.67
CA VAL A 212 -21.95 -48.61 14.23
C VAL A 212 -22.09 -48.21 15.69
N LYS A 213 -23.22 -47.61 16.05
CA LYS A 213 -23.52 -47.23 17.43
C LYS A 213 -23.99 -48.46 18.22
N THR A 214 -23.48 -48.65 19.43
CA THR A 214 -23.98 -49.67 20.34
C THR A 214 -25.06 -49.09 21.24
N GLU A 215 -26.20 -49.77 21.32
CA GLU A 215 -27.34 -49.35 22.14
C GLU A 215 -27.67 -50.39 23.21
N ASP A 216 -27.82 -49.94 24.46
CA ASP A 216 -28.29 -50.77 25.55
C ASP A 216 -29.82 -50.89 25.52
N VAL A 217 -30.29 -52.12 25.65
CA VAL A 217 -31.71 -52.53 25.58
C VAL A 217 -32.12 -53.34 26.81
N SER A 218 -31.34 -53.27 27.88
CA SER A 218 -31.59 -53.99 29.14
C SER A 218 -32.90 -53.57 29.82
N ASP A 219 -33.43 -52.40 29.48
CA ASP A 219 -34.70 -51.85 29.96
C ASP A 219 -35.93 -52.44 29.25
N ILE A 220 -35.75 -53.13 28.13
CA ILE A 220 -36.83 -53.75 27.36
C ILE A 220 -37.15 -55.15 27.91
N THR A 221 -38.34 -55.30 28.48
CA THR A 221 -38.83 -56.58 29.04
C THR A 221 -40.07 -57.13 28.32
N LEU A 222 -40.58 -56.45 27.30
CA LEU A 222 -41.82 -56.83 26.62
C LEU A 222 -41.68 -58.10 25.75
N VAL A 223 -40.46 -58.37 25.26
CA VAL A 223 -40.18 -59.47 24.36
C VAL A 223 -38.92 -60.17 24.83
N ASP A 224 -38.98 -61.50 24.94
CA ASP A 224 -37.84 -62.36 25.15
C ASP A 224 -37.94 -63.58 24.22
N MET A 225 -36.79 -64.04 23.79
CA MET A 225 -36.63 -65.27 23.01
C MET A 225 -37.11 -66.48 23.82
N THR A 226 -37.77 -67.43 23.17
CA THR A 226 -38.17 -68.68 23.82
C THR A 226 -36.95 -69.56 24.11
N LEU A 227 -37.02 -70.39 25.15
CA LEU A 227 -35.94 -71.35 25.45
C LEU A 227 -35.65 -72.26 24.27
N GLN A 228 -36.68 -72.68 23.53
CA GLN A 228 -36.53 -73.53 22.35
C GLN A 228 -35.72 -72.84 21.25
N ASP A 229 -36.03 -71.58 20.93
CA ASP A 229 -35.28 -70.81 19.94
C ASP A 229 -33.84 -70.53 20.41
N ALA A 230 -33.64 -70.31 21.72
CA ALA A 230 -32.30 -70.09 22.29
C ALA A 230 -31.38 -71.30 22.15
N PHE A 231 -31.91 -72.53 22.23
CA PHE A 231 -31.16 -73.77 22.02
C PHE A 231 -30.82 -74.04 20.54
N GLU A 232 -31.39 -73.30 19.59
CA GLU A 232 -31.05 -73.41 18.16
C GLU A 232 -29.71 -72.68 17.83
N PHE A 233 -29.18 -71.84 18.73
CA PHE A 233 -27.87 -71.18 18.56
C PHE A 233 -26.71 -72.07 19.03
N GLU A 234 -25.53 -71.90 18.43
CA GLU A 234 -24.34 -72.72 18.75
C GLU A 234 -23.80 -72.45 20.15
N THR A 235 -23.95 -71.22 20.63
CA THR A 235 -23.47 -70.80 21.96
C THR A 235 -24.50 -69.98 22.72
N ILE A 236 -24.39 -70.00 24.05
CA ILE A 236 -25.23 -69.20 24.95
C ILE A 236 -25.02 -67.70 24.69
N ASP A 237 -23.79 -67.28 24.39
CA ASP A 237 -23.48 -65.87 24.11
C ASP A 237 -24.17 -65.41 22.82
N GLN A 238 -24.12 -66.20 21.75
CA GLN A 238 -24.89 -65.93 20.52
C GLN A 238 -26.40 -65.83 20.80
N ALA A 239 -26.96 -66.75 21.59
CA ALA A 239 -28.38 -66.71 21.96
C ALA A 239 -28.73 -65.45 22.76
N LYS A 240 -27.82 -65.00 23.65
CA LYS A 240 -27.99 -63.78 24.45
C LYS A 240 -27.94 -62.52 23.58
N GLU A 241 -26.95 -62.41 22.70
CA GLU A 241 -26.81 -61.29 21.76
C GLU A 241 -28.01 -61.21 20.80
N ALA A 242 -28.44 -62.38 20.30
CA ALA A 242 -29.65 -62.53 19.50
C ALA A 242 -30.91 -62.07 20.24
N ASN A 243 -31.06 -62.42 21.53
CA ASN A 243 -32.17 -61.95 22.35
C ASN A 243 -32.11 -60.43 22.59
N GLN A 244 -30.93 -59.86 22.81
CA GLN A 244 -30.76 -58.41 22.91
C GLN A 244 -31.12 -57.72 21.58
N TYR A 245 -30.70 -58.27 20.45
CA TYR A 245 -31.07 -57.71 19.15
C TYR A 245 -32.59 -57.76 18.90
N LEU A 246 -33.27 -58.84 19.30
CA LEU A 246 -34.73 -58.93 19.25
C LEU A 246 -35.40 -57.80 20.06
N LYS A 247 -34.85 -57.45 21.22
CA LYS A 247 -35.31 -56.32 22.04
C LYS A 247 -35.06 -54.97 21.37
N LEU A 248 -33.92 -54.80 20.70
CA LEU A 248 -33.62 -53.60 19.92
C LEU A 248 -34.64 -53.40 18.80
N VAL A 249 -34.92 -54.43 18.00
CA VAL A 249 -35.92 -54.37 16.93
C VAL A 249 -37.30 -54.02 17.50
N THR A 250 -37.68 -54.69 18.60
CA THR A 250 -38.94 -54.41 19.30
C THR A 250 -39.05 -52.96 19.75
N LYS A 251 -37.98 -52.41 20.34
CA LYS A 251 -37.92 -51.01 20.79
C LYS A 251 -38.18 -50.04 19.64
N TYR A 252 -37.58 -50.26 18.47
CA TYR A 252 -37.77 -49.38 17.32
C TYR A 252 -39.12 -49.57 16.64
N PHE A 253 -39.64 -50.79 16.61
CA PHE A 253 -40.98 -51.11 16.15
C PHE A 253 -42.07 -50.40 16.98
N LEU A 254 -42.00 -50.48 18.31
CA LEU A 254 -42.98 -49.86 19.21
C LEU A 254 -42.95 -48.32 19.19
N ASN A 255 -41.84 -47.73 18.75
CA ASN A 255 -41.68 -46.28 18.67
C ASN A 255 -42.10 -45.69 17.31
N ASP A 256 -42.75 -46.48 16.43
CA ASP A 256 -43.16 -46.08 15.07
C ASP A 256 -42.04 -45.40 14.27
N LYS A 257 -40.79 -45.84 14.46
CA LYS A 257 -39.66 -45.36 13.68
C LYS A 257 -39.53 -46.20 12.40
N GLU A 258 -39.32 -45.55 11.26
CA GLU A 258 -38.90 -46.26 10.05
C GLU A 258 -37.46 -46.76 10.22
N TYR A 259 -37.24 -48.07 10.09
CA TYR A 259 -35.91 -48.68 10.14
C TYR A 259 -35.78 -49.80 9.12
N LYS A 260 -34.55 -50.13 8.77
CA LYS A 260 -34.19 -51.29 7.94
C LYS A 260 -33.37 -52.27 8.76
N LEU A 261 -33.62 -53.55 8.54
CA LEU A 261 -32.91 -54.63 9.23
C LEU A 261 -31.77 -55.15 8.37
N LEU A 262 -30.58 -55.23 8.95
CA LEU A 262 -29.42 -55.89 8.36
C LEU A 262 -29.17 -57.20 9.13
N VAL A 263 -29.70 -58.29 8.59
CA VAL A 263 -29.68 -59.62 9.20
C VAL A 263 -29.42 -60.64 8.09
N ASP A 264 -28.33 -61.40 8.21
CA ASP A 264 -27.93 -62.49 7.32
C ASP A 264 -28.12 -63.87 7.99
N ASN A 265 -28.31 -63.89 9.31
CA ASN A 265 -28.59 -65.10 10.07
C ASN A 265 -30.07 -65.53 9.90
N GLU A 266 -30.29 -66.66 9.24
CA GLU A 266 -31.62 -67.24 8.98
C GLU A 266 -32.41 -67.59 10.26
N LEU A 267 -31.73 -68.03 11.32
CA LEU A 267 -32.36 -68.31 12.61
C LEU A 267 -32.94 -67.03 13.22
N MET A 268 -32.20 -65.93 13.14
CA MET A 268 -32.69 -64.62 13.59
C MET A 268 -33.86 -64.12 12.75
N LEU A 269 -33.81 -64.25 11.43
CA LEU A 269 -34.93 -63.90 10.56
C LEU A 269 -36.19 -64.71 10.90
N LYS A 270 -36.05 -66.02 11.16
CA LYS A 270 -37.15 -66.90 11.59
C LYS A 270 -37.77 -66.42 12.90
N ILE A 271 -36.95 -66.05 13.89
CA ILE A 271 -37.42 -65.55 15.19
C ILE A 271 -38.18 -64.22 15.02
N LEU A 272 -37.62 -63.28 14.25
CA LEU A 272 -38.25 -61.98 14.00
C LEU A 272 -39.61 -62.11 13.28
N ARG A 273 -39.72 -63.02 12.31
CA ARG A 273 -40.98 -63.34 11.62
C ARG A 273 -42.02 -63.97 12.57
N LYS A 274 -41.60 -64.91 13.43
CA LYS A 274 -42.49 -65.50 14.46
C LYS A 274 -43.10 -64.43 15.37
N GLN A 275 -42.33 -63.39 15.68
CA GLN A 275 -42.74 -62.25 16.51
C GLN A 275 -43.47 -61.15 15.72
N GLN A 276 -43.72 -61.35 14.42
CA GLN A 276 -44.38 -60.37 13.53
C GLN A 276 -43.66 -59.02 13.44
N LEU A 277 -42.34 -59.00 13.70
CA LEU A 277 -41.50 -57.80 13.62
C LEU A 277 -40.97 -57.54 12.21
N VAL A 278 -41.17 -58.49 11.30
CA VAL A 278 -40.81 -58.44 9.88
C VAL A 278 -41.94 -59.11 9.11
N GLU A 279 -42.26 -58.59 7.93
CA GLU A 279 -43.26 -59.21 7.05
C GLU A 279 -42.90 -60.67 6.75
N ASN A 280 -43.92 -61.54 6.76
CA ASN A 280 -43.77 -62.90 6.26
C ASN A 280 -43.54 -62.80 4.75
N GLY A 281 -42.31 -63.02 4.31
CA GLY A 281 -42.00 -63.07 2.89
C GLY A 281 -42.95 -64.02 2.17
N THR A 282 -43.59 -63.53 1.11
CA THR A 282 -44.24 -64.35 0.09
C THR A 282 -43.24 -65.24 -0.62
#